data_AF-A0AAQ1G556-F1
#
_entry.id   AF-A0AAQ1G556-F1
#
_cell.length_a   1.000
_cell.length_b   1.000
_cell.length_c   1.000
_cell.angle_alpha   90.00
_cell.angle_beta   90.00
_cell.angle_gamma   90.00
#
_symmetry.space_group_name_H-M   'P 1'
#
loop_
_entity.id
_entity.type
_entity.pdbx_description
1 polymer ?
#
loop_
_entity_poly.entity_id
_entity_poly.type
_entity_poly.pdbx_seq_one_letter_code
_entity_poly.pdbx_strand_id
1 'polypeptide(L)'
;MSAIAAPHTHEQPVQGAAFNLFQLGDTATLQQNILQPTLDYLGISCQHTGQLLLGTLLCTARLPEAKRVELAIGPYGISPRLHTRLWDEYLARQPDLASRIRGLASQHCFLRDPHAELGYNLAYATAIAWLVYQHQQLRLPEHCDPASLARIWETSYPHRGGQASDFLQAWRQAFRQRCKARN
;
A
#
# COMPACT_ATOMS: atom_id res chain seq x y z
N MET A 1 28.14 45.80 -29.41
CA MET A 1 27.19 45.56 -28.31
C MET A 1 26.59 44.19 -28.51
N SER A 2 27.20 43.15 -27.94
CA SER A 2 26.73 41.76 -28.06
C SER A 2 26.01 41.34 -26.79
N ALA A 3 24.72 41.03 -26.91
CA ALA A 3 23.94 40.41 -25.85
C ALA A 3 24.21 38.89 -25.84
N ILE A 4 24.74 38.41 -24.71
CA ILE A 4 24.92 36.98 -24.44
C ILE A 4 23.65 36.52 -23.73
N ALA A 5 22.86 35.68 -24.41
CA ALA A 5 21.71 35.00 -23.81
C ALA A 5 22.21 33.85 -22.91
N ALA A 6 21.75 33.83 -21.66
CA ALA A 6 22.01 32.75 -20.73
C ALA A 6 21.27 31.46 -21.16
N PRO A 7 21.83 30.26 -20.95
CA PRO A 7 21.13 29.03 -21.27
C PRO A 7 20.06 28.75 -20.20
N HIS A 8 18.81 28.65 -20.64
CA HIS A 8 17.71 28.15 -19.82
C HIS A 8 17.94 26.67 -19.49
N THR A 9 18.24 26.37 -18.24
CA THR A 9 18.31 25.00 -17.74
C THR A 9 16.88 24.50 -17.55
N HIS A 10 16.38 23.71 -18.50
CA HIS A 10 15.18 22.91 -18.32
C HIS A 10 15.52 21.75 -17.37
N GLU A 11 15.24 21.90 -16.08
CA GLU A 11 15.16 20.76 -15.16
C GLU A 11 13.95 19.90 -15.59
N GLN A 12 14.24 18.77 -16.22
CA GLN A 12 13.24 17.73 -16.44
C GLN A 12 12.88 17.11 -15.09
N PRO A 13 11.60 16.86 -14.78
CA PRO A 13 11.23 16.16 -13.57
C PRO A 13 11.78 14.74 -13.66
N VAL A 14 12.55 14.34 -12.64
CA VAL A 14 13.04 12.98 -12.45
C VAL A 14 11.82 12.07 -12.42
N GLN A 15 11.59 11.35 -13.52
CA GLN A 15 10.61 10.29 -13.60
C GLN A 15 10.96 9.27 -12.53
N GLY A 16 10.17 9.22 -11.46
CA GLY A 16 10.31 8.26 -10.40
C GLY A 16 10.25 6.86 -10.99
N ALA A 17 11.41 6.20 -11.06
CA ALA A 17 11.50 4.82 -11.50
C ALA A 17 10.44 4.02 -10.73
N ALA A 18 9.50 3.42 -11.46
CA ALA A 18 8.48 2.57 -10.88
C ALA A 18 9.20 1.53 -10.00
N PHE A 19 9.02 1.62 -8.69
CA PHE A 19 9.62 0.70 -7.74
C PHE A 19 9.08 -0.69 -8.05
N ASN A 20 9.87 -1.50 -8.78
CA ASN A 20 9.50 -2.85 -9.14
C ASN A 20 9.69 -3.75 -7.92
N LEU A 21 8.73 -3.68 -7.00
CA LEU A 21 8.60 -4.57 -5.83
C LEU A 21 8.72 -6.06 -6.23
N PHE A 22 8.43 -6.38 -7.50
CA PHE A 22 8.43 -7.71 -8.09
C PHE A 22 9.80 -8.27 -8.48
N GLN A 23 10.88 -7.48 -8.46
CA GLN A 23 12.22 -8.03 -8.68
C GLN A 23 12.89 -8.58 -7.41
N LEU A 24 12.32 -8.34 -6.23
CA LEU A 24 13.01 -8.59 -4.94
C LEU A 24 12.32 -9.60 -3.99
N GLY A 25 11.20 -10.25 -4.36
CA GLY A 25 10.65 -11.33 -3.53
C GLY A 25 9.45 -12.07 -4.10
N ASP A 26 9.36 -13.39 -3.84
CA ASP A 26 8.12 -14.16 -4.05
C ASP A 26 7.01 -13.54 -3.19
N THR A 27 5.79 -13.48 -3.71
CA THR A 27 4.59 -13.14 -2.93
C THR A 27 4.50 -13.90 -1.61
N ALA A 28 4.97 -15.16 -1.59
CA ALA A 28 5.06 -15.94 -0.35
C ALA A 28 6.02 -15.31 0.67
N THR A 29 7.16 -14.79 0.24
CA THR A 29 8.13 -14.09 1.10
C THR A 29 7.54 -12.81 1.67
N LEU A 30 6.87 -11.98 0.86
CA LEU A 30 6.19 -10.77 1.36
C LEU A 30 5.10 -11.13 2.37
N GLN A 31 4.31 -12.15 2.07
CA GLN A 31 3.26 -12.61 2.96
C GLN A 31 3.82 -13.12 4.29
N GLN A 32 4.85 -13.97 4.27
CA GLN A 32 5.41 -14.61 5.46
C GLN A 32 6.29 -13.70 6.31
N ASN A 33 7.04 -12.79 5.68
CA ASN A 33 8.04 -11.99 6.40
C ASN A 33 7.58 -10.58 6.75
N ILE A 34 6.49 -10.10 6.14
CA ILE A 34 6.03 -8.72 6.35
C ILE A 34 4.57 -8.69 6.73
N LEU A 35 3.67 -9.20 5.88
CA LEU A 35 2.23 -9.06 6.12
C LEU A 35 1.79 -9.88 7.34
N GLN A 36 2.13 -11.17 7.41
CA GLN A 36 1.74 -12.03 8.53
C GLN A 36 2.31 -11.53 9.86
N PRO A 37 3.62 -11.22 10.01
CA PRO A 37 4.15 -10.72 11.27
C PRO A 37 3.54 -9.37 11.68
N THR A 38 3.26 -8.48 10.71
CA THR A 38 2.58 -7.20 10.99
C THR A 38 1.16 -7.43 11.51
N LEU A 39 0.39 -8.33 10.88
CA LEU A 39 -0.96 -8.67 11.31
C LEU A 39 -0.97 -9.35 12.68
N ASP A 40 -0.05 -10.27 12.92
CA ASP A 40 0.11 -10.95 14.21
C ASP A 40 0.44 -9.94 15.32
N TYR A 41 1.34 -8.98 15.05
CA TYR A 41 1.68 -7.90 15.98
C TYR A 41 0.45 -7.02 16.32
N LEU A 42 -0.43 -6.79 15.35
CA LEU A 42 -1.69 -6.07 15.55
C LEU A 42 -2.79 -6.93 16.19
N GLY A 43 -2.56 -8.22 16.39
CA GLY A 43 -3.54 -9.17 16.95
C GLY A 43 -4.63 -9.58 15.96
N ILE A 44 -4.35 -9.56 14.66
CA ILE A 44 -5.29 -9.88 13.59
C ILE A 44 -5.03 -11.30 13.08
N SER A 45 -5.97 -12.22 13.33
CA SER A 45 -5.80 -13.65 13.01
C SER A 45 -6.54 -14.12 11.73
N CYS A 46 -7.22 -13.22 11.02
CA CYS A 46 -8.00 -13.57 9.84
C CYS A 46 -7.11 -13.76 8.60
N GLN A 47 -6.99 -14.99 8.10
CA GLN A 47 -6.20 -15.33 6.90
C GLN A 47 -6.58 -14.49 5.67
N HIS A 48 -7.88 -14.24 5.47
CA HIS A 48 -8.37 -13.43 4.35
C HIS A 48 -7.89 -11.96 4.40
N THR A 49 -7.53 -11.46 5.59
CA THR A 49 -6.96 -10.11 5.74
C THR A 49 -5.58 -10.02 5.10
N GLY A 50 -4.72 -11.02 5.33
CA GLY A 50 -3.41 -11.10 4.69
C GLY A 50 -3.51 -11.18 3.17
N GLN A 51 -4.46 -11.96 2.66
CA GLN A 51 -4.73 -12.06 1.22
C GLN A 51 -5.27 -10.75 0.63
N LEU A 52 -6.18 -10.06 1.33
CA LEU A 52 -6.68 -8.76 0.91
C LEU A 52 -5.56 -7.73 0.81
N LEU A 53 -4.70 -7.64 1.83
CA LEU A 53 -3.59 -6.70 1.86
C LEU A 53 -2.53 -7.03 0.80
N LEU A 54 -2.21 -8.30 0.61
CA LEU A 54 -1.32 -8.73 -0.46
C LEU A 54 -1.89 -8.33 -1.82
N GLY A 55 -3.16 -8.64 -2.09
CA GLY A 55 -3.79 -8.27 -3.34
C GLY A 55 -3.90 -6.76 -3.53
N THR A 56 -4.14 -6.01 -2.45
CA THR A 56 -4.13 -4.54 -2.46
C THR A 56 -2.76 -4.04 -2.91
N LEU A 57 -1.68 -4.49 -2.25
CA LEU A 57 -0.30 -4.16 -2.58
C LEU A 57 0.05 -4.48 -4.04
N LEU A 58 -0.33 -5.68 -4.50
CA LEU A 58 -0.12 -6.12 -5.89
C LEU A 58 -0.83 -5.20 -6.88
N CYS A 59 -2.07 -4.85 -6.59
CA CYS A 59 -2.92 -4.02 -7.44
C CYS A 59 -2.41 -2.58 -7.47
N THR A 60 -2.24 -1.93 -6.32
CA THR A 60 -1.83 -0.53 -6.21
C THR A 60 -0.45 -0.27 -6.81
N ALA A 61 0.51 -1.20 -6.61
CA ALA A 61 1.84 -1.09 -7.20
C ALA A 61 1.82 -1.13 -8.75
N ARG A 62 0.83 -1.81 -9.34
CA ARG A 62 0.67 -1.99 -10.79
C ARG A 62 -0.37 -1.07 -11.42
N LEU A 63 -1.15 -0.37 -10.61
CA LEU A 63 -2.25 0.46 -11.10
C LEU A 63 -1.69 1.59 -11.98
N PRO A 64 -2.27 1.89 -13.16
CA PRO A 64 -1.84 3.02 -13.98
C PRO A 64 -1.95 4.34 -13.23
N GLU A 65 -1.07 5.30 -13.51
CA GLU A 65 -1.03 6.59 -12.82
C GLU A 65 -2.38 7.32 -12.85
N ALA A 66 -3.06 7.32 -13.99
CA ALA A 66 -4.40 7.91 -14.16
C ALA A 66 -5.46 7.34 -13.19
N LYS A 67 -5.27 6.11 -12.72
CA LYS A 67 -6.15 5.42 -11.76
C LYS A 67 -5.67 5.54 -10.31
N ARG A 68 -4.51 6.13 -10.04
CA ARG A 68 -3.98 6.33 -8.68
C ARG A 68 -4.56 7.59 -8.05
N VAL A 69 -4.60 7.60 -6.73
CA VAL A 69 -4.90 8.83 -5.97
C VAL A 69 -3.74 9.81 -6.14
N GLU A 70 -4.03 11.09 -6.27
CA GLU A 70 -3.01 12.14 -6.28
C GLU A 70 -2.16 12.10 -5.01
N LEU A 71 -0.86 12.33 -5.17
CA LEU A 71 0.13 12.36 -4.08
C LEU A 71 0.17 11.06 -3.27
N ALA A 72 -0.28 9.94 -3.84
CA ALA A 72 -0.17 8.62 -3.23
C ALA A 72 1.29 8.25 -2.99
N ILE A 73 1.61 7.80 -1.77
CA ILE A 73 2.96 7.44 -1.35
C ILE A 73 3.08 5.92 -1.24
N GLY A 74 4.20 5.40 -1.73
CA GLY A 74 4.60 4.02 -1.50
C GLY A 74 3.75 2.99 -2.24
N PRO A 75 4.02 1.69 -1.99
CA PRO A 75 3.46 0.61 -2.79
C PRO A 75 1.98 0.36 -2.51
N TYR A 76 1.47 0.77 -1.35
CA TYR A 76 0.04 0.76 -1.00
C TYR A 76 -0.73 1.98 -1.53
N GLY A 77 -0.05 2.98 -2.10
CA GLY A 77 -0.69 4.13 -2.73
C GLY A 77 -1.55 4.99 -1.78
N ILE A 78 -1.10 5.21 -0.55
CA ILE A 78 -1.84 5.96 0.47
C ILE A 78 -1.46 7.44 0.39
N SER A 79 -2.45 8.34 0.31
CA SER A 79 -2.18 9.79 0.26
C SER A 79 -1.92 10.37 1.66
N PRO A 80 -1.13 11.46 1.76
CA PRO A 80 -0.92 12.16 3.03
C PRO A 80 -2.21 12.54 3.73
N ARG A 81 -3.21 13.03 2.97
CA ARG A 81 -4.52 13.40 3.51
C ARG A 81 -5.23 12.23 4.18
N LEU A 82 -5.22 11.05 3.56
CA LEU A 82 -5.83 9.86 4.16
C LEU A 82 -5.05 9.39 5.39
N HIS A 83 -3.72 9.44 5.32
CA HIS A 83 -2.85 9.11 6.45
C HIS A 83 -3.14 9.99 7.67
N THR A 84 -3.17 11.31 7.50
CA THR A 84 -3.53 12.26 8.56
C THR A 84 -4.92 11.99 9.10
N ARG A 85 -5.90 11.77 8.22
CA ARG A 85 -7.27 11.44 8.64
C ARG A 85 -7.32 10.20 9.53
N LEU A 86 -6.63 9.13 9.15
CA LEU A 86 -6.60 7.90 9.96
C LEU A 86 -5.98 8.14 11.34
N TRP A 87 -4.94 8.98 11.44
CA TRP A 87 -4.36 9.36 12.72
C TRP A 87 -5.31 10.20 13.56
N ASP A 88 -5.79 11.30 13.01
CA ASP A 88 -6.55 12.32 13.74
C ASP A 88 -7.98 11.87 14.07
N GLU A 89 -8.62 11.13 13.16
CA GLU A 89 -10.02 10.75 13.31
C GLU A 89 -10.22 9.31 13.80
N TYR A 90 -9.33 8.36 13.46
CA TYR A 90 -9.53 6.94 13.81
C TYR A 90 -8.64 6.47 14.96
N LEU A 91 -7.33 6.72 14.88
CA LEU A 91 -6.36 6.29 15.89
C LEU A 91 -6.44 7.14 17.15
N ALA A 92 -6.75 8.44 17.05
CA ALA A 92 -6.96 9.31 18.22
C ALA A 92 -8.02 8.78 19.20
N ARG A 93 -8.99 7.99 18.72
CA ARG A 93 -10.03 7.34 19.52
C ARG A 93 -9.64 5.96 20.07
N GLN A 94 -8.47 5.45 19.71
CA GLN A 94 -7.99 4.11 20.05
C GLN A 94 -6.51 4.16 20.46
N PRO A 95 -6.20 4.68 21.66
CA PRO A 95 -4.83 4.98 22.08
C PRO A 95 -3.90 3.75 22.07
N ASP A 96 -4.40 2.57 22.44
CA ASP A 96 -3.60 1.34 22.41
C ASP A 96 -3.22 0.94 20.98
N LEU A 97 -4.16 1.03 20.03
CA LEU A 97 -3.89 0.76 18.62
C LEU A 97 -2.94 1.82 18.04
N ALA A 98 -3.17 3.09 18.35
CA ALA A 98 -2.29 4.19 17.95
C ALA A 98 -0.85 3.96 18.43
N SER A 99 -0.68 3.53 19.68
CA SER A 99 0.63 3.20 20.26
C SER A 99 1.31 2.04 19.52
N ARG A 100 0.58 0.95 19.24
CA ARG A 100 1.11 -0.18 18.45
C ARG A 100 1.52 0.24 17.05
N ILE A 101 0.65 0.97 16.33
CA ILE A 101 0.95 1.47 14.98
C ILE A 101 2.17 2.41 15.01
N ARG A 102 2.25 3.30 15.99
CA ARG A 102 3.40 4.19 16.18
C ARG A 102 4.69 3.41 16.45
N GLY A 103 4.59 2.28 17.14
CA GLY A 103 5.71 1.37 17.44
C GLY A 103 6.29 0.67 16.21
N LEU A 104 5.52 0.55 15.12
CA LEU A 104 6.02 0.05 13.83
C LEU A 104 6.82 1.10 13.04
N ALA A 105 6.56 2.39 13.29
CA ALA A 105 7.25 3.48 12.61
C ALA A 105 8.62 3.75 13.23
N SER A 106 9.51 4.36 12.45
CA SER A 106 10.79 4.83 12.98
C SER A 106 10.59 5.84 14.10
N GLN A 107 11.54 5.92 15.02
CA GLN A 107 11.45 6.88 16.13
C GLN A 107 11.67 8.31 15.63
N HIS A 108 12.76 8.56 14.91
CA HIS A 108 13.16 9.90 14.52
C HIS A 108 12.54 10.39 13.20
N CYS A 109 12.49 9.55 12.16
CA CYS A 109 12.00 10.00 10.85
C CYS A 109 10.50 10.28 10.90
N PHE A 110 9.71 9.45 11.61
CA PHE A 110 8.28 9.68 11.79
C PHE A 110 7.95 11.05 12.39
N LEU A 111 8.75 11.55 13.34
CA LEU A 111 8.50 12.85 13.98
C LEU A 111 8.80 14.03 13.04
N ARG A 112 9.64 13.83 12.01
CA ARG A 112 10.01 14.87 11.04
C ARG A 112 9.10 14.84 9.82
N ASP A 113 8.84 13.65 9.30
CA ASP A 113 7.97 13.40 8.16
C ASP A 113 7.26 12.04 8.35
N PRO A 114 6.07 12.03 8.97
CA PRO A 114 5.34 10.80 9.23
C PRO A 114 4.83 10.15 7.93
N HIS A 115 4.67 10.90 6.85
CA HIS A 115 4.15 10.38 5.58
C HIS A 115 5.19 9.54 4.83
N ALA A 116 6.48 9.87 4.97
CA ALA A 116 7.55 9.15 4.29
C ALA A 116 7.60 7.65 4.67
N GLU A 117 7.14 7.29 5.88
CA GLU A 117 7.05 5.88 6.34
C GLU A 117 6.19 5.01 5.42
N LEU A 118 5.16 5.59 4.78
CA LEU A 118 4.33 4.89 3.80
C LEU A 118 5.15 4.41 2.60
N GLY A 119 6.27 5.06 2.31
CA GLY A 119 7.16 4.78 1.19
C GLY A 119 8.25 3.76 1.48
N TYR A 120 8.92 3.86 2.64
CA TYR A 120 10.11 3.05 2.94
C TYR A 120 9.89 1.95 4.00
N ASN A 121 8.80 2.02 4.79
CA ASN A 121 8.52 1.06 5.85
C ASN A 121 7.29 0.22 5.50
N LEU A 122 7.50 -0.92 4.86
CA LEU A 122 6.39 -1.74 4.35
C LEU A 122 5.53 -2.36 5.47
N ALA A 123 6.09 -2.62 6.65
CA ALA A 123 5.31 -3.09 7.81
C ALA A 123 4.36 -1.98 8.29
N TYR A 124 4.87 -0.76 8.48
CA TYR A 124 4.04 0.40 8.81
C TYR A 124 2.99 0.68 7.73
N ALA A 125 3.38 0.70 6.46
CA ALA A 125 2.45 0.91 5.34
C ALA A 125 1.37 -0.18 5.26
N THR A 126 1.71 -1.44 5.55
CA THR A 126 0.75 -2.55 5.66
C THR A 126 -0.24 -2.31 6.78
N ALA A 127 0.23 -1.83 7.93
CA ALA A 127 -0.61 -1.53 9.06
C ALA A 127 -1.60 -0.38 8.74
N ILE A 128 -1.14 0.72 8.13
CA ILE A 128 -2.02 1.81 7.69
C ILE A 128 -3.00 1.35 6.61
N ALA A 129 -2.56 0.52 5.65
CA ALA A 129 -3.45 -0.06 4.64
C ALA A 129 -4.56 -0.91 5.27
N TRP A 130 -4.26 -1.66 6.34
CA TRP A 130 -5.29 -2.34 7.13
C TRP A 130 -6.27 -1.36 7.78
N LEU A 131 -5.79 -0.25 8.36
CA LEU A 131 -6.67 0.76 8.95
C LEU A 131 -7.66 1.37 7.94
N VAL A 132 -7.30 1.45 6.65
CA VAL A 132 -8.24 1.91 5.59
C VAL A 132 -9.48 1.02 5.55
N TYR A 133 -9.31 -0.31 5.61
CA TYR A 133 -10.41 -1.27 5.64
C TYR A 133 -11.10 -1.30 7.01
N GLN A 134 -10.31 -1.31 8.09
CA GLN A 134 -10.83 -1.41 9.45
C GLN A 134 -11.69 -0.20 9.83
N HIS A 135 -11.29 1.01 9.42
CA HIS A 135 -12.03 2.25 9.67
C HIS A 135 -13.45 2.21 9.08
N GLN A 136 -13.63 1.47 7.98
CA GLN A 136 -14.93 1.28 7.32
C GLN A 136 -15.76 0.15 7.95
N GLN A 137 -15.30 -0.42 9.08
CA GLN A 137 -15.95 -1.53 9.79
C GLN A 137 -16.19 -2.75 8.90
N LEU A 138 -15.31 -2.96 7.91
CA LEU A 138 -15.45 -4.03 6.94
C LEU A 138 -15.33 -5.39 7.64
N ARG A 139 -16.37 -6.22 7.51
CA ARG A 139 -16.33 -7.62 7.93
C ARG A 139 -16.02 -8.48 6.72
N LEU A 140 -14.89 -9.18 6.76
CA LEU A 140 -14.56 -10.15 5.73
C LEU A 140 -15.49 -11.36 5.87
N PRO A 141 -16.14 -11.81 4.78
CA PRO A 141 -16.86 -13.08 4.75
C PRO A 141 -15.99 -14.25 5.24
N GLU A 142 -16.63 -15.27 5.83
CA GLU A 142 -15.93 -16.48 6.29
C GLU A 142 -15.23 -17.24 5.15
N HIS A 143 -15.74 -17.08 3.93
CA HIS A 143 -15.14 -17.60 2.70
C HIS A 143 -14.94 -16.45 1.72
N CYS A 144 -13.70 -15.99 1.54
CA CYS A 144 -13.37 -15.00 0.52
C CYS A 144 -12.53 -15.64 -0.58
N ASP A 145 -13.14 -15.80 -1.75
CA ASP A 145 -12.37 -16.05 -2.96
C ASP A 145 -11.68 -14.76 -3.45
N PRO A 146 -10.68 -14.84 -4.34
CA PRO A 146 -10.02 -13.64 -4.87
C PRO A 146 -10.95 -12.63 -5.53
N ALA A 147 -12.10 -13.07 -6.07
CA ALA A 147 -13.09 -12.18 -6.67
C ALA A 147 -13.84 -11.34 -5.62
N SER A 148 -14.16 -11.93 -4.47
CA SER A 148 -14.75 -11.22 -3.34
C SER A 148 -13.77 -10.19 -2.76
N LEU A 149 -12.50 -10.57 -2.60
CA LEU A 149 -11.44 -9.64 -2.17
C LEU A 149 -11.26 -8.47 -3.15
N ALA A 150 -11.34 -8.74 -4.45
CA ALA A 150 -11.25 -7.70 -5.48
C ALA A 150 -12.39 -6.68 -5.40
N ARG A 151 -13.63 -7.14 -5.13
CA ARG A 151 -14.79 -6.26 -4.91
C ARG A 151 -14.67 -5.43 -3.65
N ILE A 152 -14.12 -6.02 -2.58
CA ILE A 152 -13.83 -5.30 -1.34
C ILE A 152 -12.80 -4.19 -1.60
N TRP A 153 -11.71 -4.50 -2.31
CA TRP A 153 -10.72 -3.50 -2.70
C TRP A 153 -11.34 -2.38 -3.55
N GLU A 154 -12.12 -2.73 -4.57
CA GLU A 154 -12.75 -1.77 -5.49
C GLU A 154 -13.70 -0.80 -4.75
N THR A 155 -14.43 -1.28 -3.76
CA THR A 155 -15.42 -0.47 -3.03
C THR A 155 -14.83 0.31 -1.86
N SER A 156 -13.75 -0.19 -1.25
CA SER A 156 -13.27 0.31 0.05
C SER A 156 -11.90 0.96 -0.01
N TYR A 157 -11.05 0.61 -0.96
CA TYR A 157 -9.69 1.15 -1.04
C TYR A 157 -9.62 2.34 -2.00
N PRO A 158 -8.90 3.42 -1.67
CA PRO A 158 -8.93 4.64 -2.48
C PRO A 158 -8.21 4.46 -3.82
N HIS A 159 -8.90 4.81 -4.91
CA HIS A 159 -8.39 4.82 -6.28
C HIS A 159 -9.22 5.78 -7.14
N ARG A 160 -8.84 5.94 -8.43
CA ARG A 160 -9.56 6.74 -9.42
C ARG A 160 -10.07 5.85 -10.55
N GLY A 161 -11.22 5.22 -10.35
CA GLY A 161 -11.80 4.32 -11.36
C GLY A 161 -11.01 3.01 -11.52
N GLY A 162 -10.30 2.60 -10.46
CA GLY A 162 -9.83 1.23 -10.32
C GLY A 162 -11.00 0.27 -10.25
N GLN A 163 -10.84 -0.91 -10.84
CA GLN A 163 -11.88 -1.92 -10.94
C GLN A 163 -11.43 -3.23 -10.32
N ALA A 164 -12.37 -4.06 -9.87
CA ALA A 164 -12.06 -5.41 -9.35
C ALA A 164 -11.25 -6.26 -10.36
N SER A 165 -11.40 -6.00 -11.66
CA SER A 165 -10.60 -6.61 -12.72
C SER A 165 -9.10 -6.28 -12.63
N ASP A 166 -8.73 -5.05 -12.23
CA ASP A 166 -7.33 -4.63 -12.04
C ASP A 166 -6.68 -5.48 -10.94
N PHE A 167 -7.38 -5.64 -9.81
CA PHE A 167 -6.94 -6.49 -8.69
C PHE A 167 -6.78 -7.95 -9.12
N LEU A 168 -7.79 -8.52 -9.78
CA LEU A 168 -7.76 -9.91 -10.24
C LEU A 168 -6.64 -10.15 -11.26
N GLN A 169 -6.37 -9.18 -12.13
CA GLN A 169 -5.27 -9.25 -13.08
C GLN A 169 -3.93 -9.28 -12.35
N ALA A 170 -3.70 -8.36 -11.40
CA ALA A 170 -2.49 -8.31 -10.60
C ALA A 170 -2.30 -9.61 -9.80
N TRP A 171 -3.37 -10.12 -9.18
CA TRP A 171 -3.38 -11.40 -8.46
C TRP A 171 -2.96 -12.56 -9.38
N ARG A 172 -3.65 -12.74 -10.52
CA ARG A 172 -3.34 -13.83 -11.47
C ARG A 172 -1.93 -13.74 -12.03
N GLN A 173 -1.39 -12.55 -12.24
CA GLN A 173 -0.03 -12.37 -12.72
C GLN A 173 0.99 -12.85 -11.68
N ALA A 174 0.81 -12.46 -10.42
CA ALA A 174 1.70 -12.84 -9.33
C ALA A 174 1.74 -14.36 -9.11
N PHE A 175 0.59 -15.02 -9.11
CA PHE A 175 0.53 -16.47 -8.89
C PHE A 175 0.82 -17.32 -10.13
N ARG A 176 0.72 -16.78 -11.36
CA ARG A 176 1.18 -17.48 -12.58
C ARG A 176 2.70 -17.59 -12.68
N GLN A 177 3.43 -16.59 -12.19
CA GLN A 177 4.90 -16.57 -12.22
C GLN A 177 5.51 -17.69 -11.36
N ARG A 178 4.81 -18.11 -10.30
CA ARG A 178 5.20 -19.20 -9.39
C ARG A 178 5.23 -20.58 -10.06
N CYS A 179 4.45 -20.81 -11.12
CA CYS A 179 4.50 -22.06 -11.89
C CYS A 179 5.68 -22.12 -12.87
N LYS A 180 6.16 -20.96 -13.37
CA LYS A 180 7.29 -20.90 -14.29
C LYS A 180 8.66 -20.94 -13.60
N ALA A 181 8.76 -20.51 -12.34
CA ALA A 181 10.00 -20.55 -11.57
C ALA A 181 10.29 -21.91 -10.89
N ARG A 182 9.42 -22.91 -11.07
CA ARG A 182 9.53 -24.27 -10.50
C ARG A 182 9.76 -25.37 -11.55
N ASN A 183 9.91 -25.00 -12.82
CA ASN A 183 10.36 -25.86 -13.93
C ASN A 183 11.72 -25.37 -14.42
#